data_AF-A0A7Z6RDI2-F1
#
_entry.id   AF-A0A7Z6RDI2-F1
#
_cell.length_a   1.000
_cell.length_b   1.000
_cell.length_c   1.000
_cell.angle_alpha   90.00
_cell.angle_beta   90.00
_cell.angle_gamma   90.00
#
_symmetry.space_group_name_H-M   'P 1'
#
loop_
_entity.id
_entity.type
_entity.pdbx_description
1 polymer ?
#
loop_
_entity_poly.entity_id
_entity_poly.type
_entity_poly.pdbx_seq_one_letter_code
_entity_poly.pdbx_strand_id
1 'polypeptide(L)'
;MIMPATMAALAVLICFGGNYLTGQSMMERPLVVGLVTGMLLGDIKVGILMGASLEALFLGNVNIGGVIAAEPVTATAMATTFTIISNIDQKAAMTLAVPIGMLAAFVVMFLKNVFMNIFAPMVDKAAAANHQGKLVMLHYGTWIIYYLIIASISFIGILVGSGPVNSFVHHIPQNLMNGLSAAGGLLPAVGFSMLMKLLW
;
A
#
# COMPACT_ATOMS: atom_id res chain seq x y z
N MET A 1 9.60 0.44 20.42
CA MET A 1 9.03 -0.11 19.17
C MET A 1 7.67 0.47 18.79
N ILE A 2 6.78 0.79 19.73
CA ILE A 2 5.46 1.39 19.43
C ILE A 2 5.58 2.73 18.69
N MET A 3 6.41 3.66 19.18
CA MET A 3 6.58 4.98 18.55
C MET A 3 7.06 4.88 17.08
N PRO A 4 8.13 4.12 16.76
CA PRO A 4 8.50 3.87 15.36
C PRO A 4 7.41 3.24 14.50
N ALA A 5 6.66 2.28 15.04
CA ALA A 5 5.56 1.65 14.33
C ALA A 5 4.45 2.66 14.02
N THR A 6 4.10 3.54 14.96
CA THR A 6 3.13 4.62 14.75
C THR A 6 3.61 5.60 13.68
N MET A 7 4.90 5.96 13.68
CA MET A 7 5.49 6.86 12.69
C MET A 7 5.49 6.25 11.27
N ALA A 8 5.81 4.97 11.15
CA ALA A 8 5.71 4.26 9.87
C ALA A 8 4.27 4.20 9.35
N ALA A 9 3.32 3.86 10.22
CA ALA A 9 1.89 3.83 9.89
C ALA A 9 1.38 5.22 9.48
N LEU A 10 1.81 6.28 10.18
CA LEU A 10 1.49 7.65 9.84
C LEU A 10 2.08 8.05 8.48
N ALA A 11 3.31 7.64 8.17
CA ALA A 11 3.91 7.87 6.86
C ALA A 11 3.07 7.24 5.74
N VAL A 12 2.61 6.00 5.93
CA VAL A 12 1.71 5.32 4.98
C VAL A 12 0.37 6.03 4.86
N LEU A 13 -0.23 6.48 5.96
CA LEU A 13 -1.49 7.22 5.94
C LEU A 13 -1.35 8.55 5.16
N ILE A 14 -0.27 9.31 5.44
CA ILE A 14 0.01 10.59 4.78
C ILE A 14 0.27 10.38 3.30
N CYS A 15 1.15 9.44 2.94
CA CYS A 15 1.60 9.29 1.55
C CYS A 15 0.55 8.59 0.71
N PHE A 16 -0.02 7.48 1.18
CA PHE A 16 -0.98 6.70 0.40
C PHE A 16 -2.37 7.34 0.45
N GLY A 17 -2.86 7.67 1.64
CA GLY A 17 -4.16 8.31 1.81
C GLY A 17 -4.17 9.72 1.20
N GLY A 18 -3.12 10.49 1.47
CA GLY A 18 -2.97 11.86 0.96
C GLY A 18 -2.84 11.93 -0.56
N ASN A 19 -2.23 10.94 -1.21
CA ASN A 19 -2.14 10.89 -2.67
C ASN A 19 -3.54 10.93 -3.32
N TYR A 20 -4.52 10.19 -2.78
CA TYR A 20 -5.87 10.16 -3.32
C TYR A 20 -6.72 11.38 -2.94
N LEU A 21 -6.43 12.03 -1.80
CA LEU A 21 -7.11 13.28 -1.42
C LEU A 21 -6.64 14.47 -2.25
N THR A 22 -5.37 14.48 -2.65
CA THR A 22 -4.76 15.59 -3.40
C THR A 22 -4.81 15.39 -4.92
N GLY A 23 -5.57 14.41 -5.40
CA GLY A 23 -5.79 14.20 -6.83
C GLY A 23 -4.62 13.52 -7.56
N GLN A 24 -4.03 12.49 -6.97
CA GLN A 24 -2.91 11.71 -7.56
C GLN A 24 -1.64 12.54 -7.74
N SER A 25 -1.22 13.21 -6.67
CA SER A 25 -0.02 14.07 -6.61
C SER A 25 1.31 13.32 -6.61
N MET A 26 1.31 12.00 -6.82
CA MET A 26 2.48 11.12 -6.75
C MET A 26 3.13 11.02 -5.35
N MET A 27 2.39 11.33 -4.28
CA MET A 27 2.89 11.16 -2.90
C MET A 27 3.18 9.70 -2.53
N GLU A 28 2.57 8.74 -3.25
CA GLU A 28 2.80 7.30 -3.07
C GLU A 28 4.11 6.79 -3.69
N ARG A 29 4.89 7.66 -4.34
CA ARG A 29 6.19 7.31 -4.90
C ARG A 29 7.22 7.06 -3.79
N PRO A 30 8.00 5.97 -3.84
CA PRO A 30 9.02 5.64 -2.86
C PRO A 30 9.93 6.81 -2.44
N LEU A 31 10.31 7.71 -3.34
CA LEU A 31 11.11 8.87 -3.00
C LEU A 31 10.43 9.77 -1.95
N VAL A 32 9.14 10.04 -2.13
CA VAL A 32 8.33 10.85 -1.21
C VAL A 32 8.07 10.09 0.09
N VAL A 33 7.72 8.81 -0.02
CA VAL A 33 7.45 7.96 1.15
C VAL A 33 8.70 7.85 2.04
N GLY A 34 9.87 7.58 1.46
CA GLY A 34 11.13 7.49 2.18
C GLY A 34 11.52 8.81 2.84
N LEU A 35 11.31 9.95 2.17
CA LEU A 35 11.49 11.27 2.75
C LEU A 35 10.58 11.49 3.98
N VAL A 36 9.28 11.23 3.85
CA VAL A 36 8.31 11.40 4.94
C VAL A 36 8.62 10.47 6.10
N THR A 37 8.90 9.19 5.83
CA THR A 37 9.28 8.21 6.86
C THR A 37 10.57 8.62 7.57
N GLY A 38 11.61 9.04 6.84
CA GLY A 38 12.87 9.50 7.42
C GLY A 38 12.70 10.76 8.26
N MET A 39 11.87 11.71 7.81
CA MET A 39 11.52 12.91 8.58
C MET A 39 10.81 12.57 9.90
N LEU A 40 9.83 11.67 9.85
CA LEU A 40 9.10 11.24 11.05
C LEU A 40 10.01 10.50 12.04
N LEU A 41 10.94 9.67 11.56
CA LEU A 41 11.84 8.89 12.40
C LEU A 41 13.11 9.63 12.83
N GLY A 42 13.37 10.82 12.29
CA GLY A 42 14.51 11.67 12.66
C GLY A 42 15.80 11.48 11.85
N ASP A 43 15.78 10.64 10.81
CA ASP A 43 16.91 10.49 9.87
C ASP A 43 16.46 10.66 8.41
N ILE A 44 16.47 11.92 7.97
CA ILE A 44 16.09 12.32 6.61
C ILE A 44 17.09 11.78 5.58
N LYS A 45 18.38 11.68 5.91
CA LYS A 45 19.40 11.23 4.95
C LYS A 45 19.16 9.77 4.58
N VAL A 46 19.00 8.90 5.58
CA VAL A 46 18.67 7.49 5.35
C VAL A 46 17.32 7.39 4.63
N GLY A 47 16.33 8.19 5.01
CA GLY A 47 15.02 8.22 4.34
C GLY A 47 15.08 8.52 2.84
N ILE A 48 15.81 9.57 2.45
CA ILE A 48 15.97 9.94 1.03
C ILE A 48 16.75 8.87 0.25
N LEU A 49 17.82 8.33 0.84
CA LEU A 49 18.62 7.29 0.19
C LEU A 49 17.83 5.99 -0.02
N MET A 50 17.03 5.59 0.98
CA MET A 50 16.10 4.46 0.87
C MET A 50 15.03 4.73 -0.19
N GLY A 51 14.39 5.90 -0.13
CA GLY A 51 13.37 6.31 -1.09
C GLY A 51 13.89 6.31 -2.53
N ALA A 52 15.06 6.89 -2.80
CA ALA A 52 15.67 6.90 -4.13
C ALA A 52 16.00 5.49 -4.64
N SER A 53 16.50 4.62 -3.77
CA SER A 53 16.85 3.24 -4.15
C SER A 53 15.61 2.41 -4.45
N LEU A 54 14.56 2.57 -3.66
CA LEU A 54 13.28 1.88 -3.85
C LEU A 54 12.47 2.47 -5.00
N GLU A 55 12.64 3.75 -5.31
CA GLU A 55 12.07 4.35 -6.53
C GLU A 55 12.62 3.64 -7.76
N ALA A 56 13.93 3.42 -7.81
CA ALA A 56 14.55 2.67 -8.91
C ALA A 56 13.99 1.26 -9.06
N LEU A 57 13.64 0.60 -7.95
CA LEU A 57 13.04 -0.74 -7.93
C LEU A 57 11.57 -0.75 -8.39
N PHE A 58 10.80 0.29 -8.05
CA PHE A 58 9.38 0.38 -8.36
C PHE A 58 9.04 1.31 -9.54
N LEU A 59 10.05 1.77 -10.30
CA LEU A 59 9.90 2.68 -11.45
C LEU A 59 8.92 2.15 -12.50
N GLY A 60 8.96 0.83 -12.78
CA GLY A 60 8.08 0.18 -13.75
C GLY A 60 6.70 -0.22 -13.22
N ASN A 61 6.44 0.00 -11.93
CA ASN A 61 5.18 -0.40 -11.32
C ASN A 61 4.09 0.65 -11.57
N VAL A 62 3.23 0.35 -12.55
CA VAL A 62 2.08 1.17 -12.94
C VAL A 62 0.81 0.35 -12.73
N ASN A 63 -0.16 0.93 -12.03
CA ASN A 63 -1.43 0.28 -11.74
C ASN A 63 -2.34 0.36 -12.98
N ILE A 64 -2.50 -0.75 -13.71
CA ILE A 64 -3.35 -0.83 -14.90
C ILE A 64 -4.46 -1.85 -14.65
N GLY A 65 -5.71 -1.47 -14.94
CA GLY A 65 -6.85 -2.41 -14.91
C GLY A 65 -7.18 -2.99 -13.52
N GLY A 66 -6.93 -2.24 -12.44
CA GLY A 66 -7.24 -2.69 -11.08
C GLY A 66 -6.23 -3.69 -10.49
N VAL A 67 -5.08 -3.89 -11.16
CA VAL A 67 -3.99 -4.73 -10.70
C VAL A 67 -2.84 -3.90 -10.18
N ILE A 68 -2.24 -4.40 -9.10
CA ILE A 68 -1.04 -3.85 -8.51
C ILE A 68 -0.05 -5.02 -8.41
N ALA A 69 1.10 -4.93 -9.08
CA ALA A 69 2.11 -6.00 -9.05
C ALA A 69 2.89 -6.00 -7.73
N ALA A 70 3.18 -4.80 -7.21
CA ALA A 70 3.74 -4.57 -5.89
C ALA A 70 3.23 -3.24 -5.34
N GLU A 71 3.05 -3.13 -4.03
CA GLU A 71 2.59 -1.91 -3.37
C GLU A 71 3.80 -1.17 -2.79
N PRO A 72 4.18 -0.01 -3.36
CA PRO A 72 5.45 0.63 -3.04
C PRO A 72 5.44 1.39 -1.71
N VAL A 73 4.29 1.87 -1.21
CA VAL A 73 4.21 2.75 -0.04
C VAL A 73 4.52 1.99 1.24
N THR A 74 3.83 0.87 1.48
CA THR A 74 4.05 0.01 2.65
C THR A 74 5.45 -0.58 2.61
N ALA A 75 5.90 -1.05 1.44
CA ALA A 75 7.26 -1.56 1.25
C ALA A 75 8.31 -0.51 1.64
N THR A 76 8.15 0.72 1.16
CA THR A 76 9.12 1.80 1.39
C THR A 76 9.11 2.29 2.83
N ALA A 77 7.93 2.50 3.41
CA ALA A 77 7.81 2.92 4.80
C ALA A 77 8.41 1.88 5.74
N MET A 78 8.13 0.59 5.52
CA MET A 78 8.67 -0.47 6.36
C MET A 78 10.18 -0.65 6.20
N ALA A 79 10.68 -0.71 4.96
CA ALA A 79 12.11 -0.86 4.70
C ALA A 79 12.91 0.30 5.29
N THR A 80 12.46 1.54 5.07
CA THR A 80 13.09 2.75 5.64
C THR A 80 13.08 2.72 7.16
N THR A 81 11.96 2.30 7.77
CA THR A 81 11.86 2.21 9.23
C THR A 81 12.82 1.16 9.80
N PHE A 82 12.93 -0.01 9.16
CA PHE A 82 13.86 -1.04 9.60
C PHE A 82 15.32 -0.57 9.46
N THR A 83 15.67 0.12 8.38
CA THR A 83 17.03 0.69 8.22
C THR A 83 17.36 1.66 9.34
N ILE A 84 16.46 2.59 9.68
CA ILE A 84 16.71 3.63 10.69
C ILE A 84 16.71 3.05 12.12
N ILE A 85 15.73 2.21 12.46
CA ILE A 85 15.46 1.81 13.85
C ILE A 85 16.12 0.48 14.20
N SER A 86 16.19 -0.44 13.24
CA SER A 86 16.79 -1.77 13.46
C SER A 86 18.24 -1.84 12.98
N ASN A 87 18.81 -0.74 12.48
CA ASN A 87 20.18 -0.66 11.95
C ASN A 87 20.51 -1.78 10.96
N ILE A 88 19.50 -2.23 10.19
CA ILE A 88 19.76 -3.21 9.14
C ILE A 88 20.45 -2.52 7.96
N ASP A 89 21.35 -3.24 7.32
CA ASP A 89 22.02 -2.77 6.12
C ASP A 89 21.02 -2.36 5.04
N GLN A 90 21.34 -1.30 4.30
CA GLN A 90 20.47 -0.74 3.27
C GLN A 90 20.10 -1.78 2.20
N LYS A 91 21.06 -2.63 1.79
CA LYS A 91 20.79 -3.71 0.83
C LYS A 91 19.88 -4.77 1.41
N ALA A 92 20.07 -5.15 2.68
CA ALA A 92 19.19 -6.09 3.35
C ALA A 92 17.74 -5.55 3.43
N ALA A 93 17.57 -4.27 3.75
CA ALA A 93 16.26 -3.62 3.77
C ALA A 93 15.58 -3.60 2.39
N MET A 94 16.34 -3.34 1.32
CA MET A 94 15.81 -3.40 -0.06
C MET A 94 15.37 -4.80 -0.45
N THR A 95 16.14 -5.83 -0.07
CA THR A 95 15.77 -7.24 -0.32
C THR A 95 14.46 -7.61 0.38
N LEU A 96 14.21 -7.06 1.57
CA LEU A 96 12.94 -7.23 2.29
C LEU A 96 11.78 -6.46 1.65
N ALA A 97 12.05 -5.29 1.05
CA ALA A 97 11.01 -4.41 0.54
C ALA A 97 10.19 -5.04 -0.60
N VAL A 98 10.83 -5.78 -1.51
CA VAL A 98 10.17 -6.41 -2.66
C VAL A 98 9.06 -7.40 -2.22
N PRO A 99 9.35 -8.44 -1.42
CA PRO A 99 8.32 -9.37 -0.98
C PRO A 99 7.27 -8.71 -0.07
N ILE A 100 7.66 -7.75 0.77
CA ILE A 100 6.68 -6.96 1.56
C ILE A 100 5.71 -6.24 0.62
N GLY A 101 6.23 -5.58 -0.43
CA GLY A 101 5.42 -4.87 -1.41
C GLY A 101 4.48 -5.79 -2.18
N MET A 102 4.92 -7.00 -2.57
CA MET A 102 4.05 -7.96 -3.24
C MET A 102 2.91 -8.45 -2.33
N LEU A 103 3.20 -8.73 -1.06
CA LEU A 103 2.16 -9.12 -0.09
C LEU A 103 1.18 -7.97 0.17
N ALA A 104 1.71 -6.76 0.36
CA ALA A 104 0.90 -5.57 0.54
C ALA A 104 0.00 -5.32 -0.68
N ALA A 105 0.48 -5.56 -1.91
CA ALA A 105 -0.32 -5.47 -3.12
C ALA A 105 -1.51 -6.42 -3.09
N PHE A 106 -1.31 -7.68 -2.68
CA PHE A 106 -2.40 -8.63 -2.56
C PHE A 106 -3.45 -8.20 -1.53
N VAL A 107 -3.01 -7.70 -0.36
CA VAL A 107 -3.93 -7.19 0.65
C VAL A 107 -4.69 -5.97 0.14
N VAL A 108 -4.01 -5.04 -0.54
CA VAL A 108 -4.65 -3.89 -1.18
C VAL A 108 -5.67 -4.32 -2.22
N MET A 109 -5.34 -5.30 -3.06
CA MET A 109 -6.23 -5.79 -4.11
C MET A 109 -7.45 -6.48 -3.50
N PHE A 110 -7.27 -7.29 -2.46
CA PHE A 110 -8.39 -7.88 -1.72
C PHE A 110 -9.27 -6.79 -1.09
N LEU A 111 -8.67 -5.78 -0.46
CA LEU A 111 -9.41 -4.70 0.16
C LEU A 111 -10.19 -3.87 -0.87
N LYS A 112 -9.56 -3.50 -1.99
CA LYS A 112 -10.20 -2.71 -3.05
C LYS A 112 -11.28 -3.50 -3.80
N ASN A 113 -10.98 -4.74 -4.21
CA ASN A 113 -11.84 -5.48 -5.13
C ASN A 113 -12.92 -6.30 -4.41
N VAL A 114 -12.70 -6.68 -3.15
CA VAL A 114 -13.63 -7.53 -2.38
C VAL A 114 -14.23 -6.77 -1.21
N PHE A 115 -13.41 -6.30 -0.27
CA PHE A 115 -13.91 -5.74 0.99
C PHE A 115 -14.69 -4.43 0.78
N MET A 116 -14.17 -3.53 -0.05
CA MET A 116 -14.84 -2.24 -0.31
C MET A 116 -16.17 -2.40 -1.07
N ASN A 117 -16.37 -3.52 -1.78
CA ASN A 117 -17.62 -3.79 -2.48
C ASN A 117 -18.81 -4.03 -1.52
N ILE A 118 -18.55 -4.33 -0.25
CA ILE A 118 -19.59 -4.41 0.80
C ILE A 118 -20.32 -3.07 0.95
N PHE A 119 -19.65 -1.95 0.64
CA PHE A 119 -20.24 -0.60 0.72
C PHE A 119 -21.01 -0.19 -0.54
N ALA A 120 -20.87 -0.90 -1.66
CA ALA A 120 -21.51 -0.54 -2.92
C ALA A 120 -23.06 -0.43 -2.81
N PRO A 121 -23.78 -1.37 -2.17
CA PRO A 121 -25.23 -1.24 -2.02
C PRO A 121 -25.67 -0.02 -1.19
N MET A 122 -24.81 0.48 -0.29
CA MET A 122 -25.09 1.69 0.48
C MET A 122 -24.94 2.95 -0.36
N VAL A 123 -23.96 2.96 -1.28
CA VAL A 123 -23.75 4.03 -2.26
C VAL A 123 -24.94 4.08 -3.23
N ASP A 124 -25.35 2.93 -3.78
CA ASP A 124 -26.49 2.85 -4.71
C ASP A 124 -27.79 3.37 -4.08
N LYS A 125 -28.08 2.98 -2.85
CA LYS A 125 -29.25 3.47 -2.11
C LYS A 125 -29.18 4.99 -1.85
N ALA A 126 -28.01 5.51 -1.52
CA ALA A 126 -27.83 6.94 -1.29
C ALA A 126 -27.97 7.76 -2.58
N ALA A 127 -27.46 7.22 -3.71
CA ALA A 127 -27.59 7.83 -5.03
C ALA A 127 -29.04 7.81 -5.52
N ALA A 128 -29.74 6.68 -5.39
CA ALA A 128 -31.15 6.56 -5.78
C ALA A 128 -32.06 7.51 -4.98
N ALA A 129 -31.72 7.79 -3.72
CA ALA A 129 -32.43 8.75 -2.89
C ALA A 129 -32.01 10.21 -3.12
N ASN A 130 -31.02 10.48 -3.99
CA ASN A 130 -30.41 11.80 -4.18
C ASN A 130 -29.86 12.42 -2.87
N HIS A 131 -29.40 11.58 -1.93
CA HIS A 131 -28.90 12.01 -0.62
C HIS A 131 -27.41 12.36 -0.69
N GLN A 132 -27.09 13.55 -1.21
CA GLN A 132 -25.72 14.02 -1.40
C GLN A 132 -24.85 13.97 -0.14
N GLY A 133 -25.38 14.38 1.02
CA GLY A 133 -24.63 14.34 2.28
C GLY A 133 -24.20 12.92 2.68
N LYS A 134 -25.03 11.91 2.38
CA LYS A 134 -24.71 10.51 2.65
C LYS A 134 -23.65 9.97 1.69
N LEU A 135 -23.65 10.41 0.42
CA LEU A 135 -22.61 10.06 -0.54
C LEU A 135 -21.24 10.62 -0.12
N VAL A 136 -21.19 11.88 0.32
CA VAL A 136 -19.95 12.50 0.82
C VAL A 136 -19.45 11.77 2.07
N MET A 137 -20.35 11.45 3.01
CA MET A 137 -19.99 10.67 4.20
C MET A 137 -19.45 9.29 3.84
N LEU A 138 -20.06 8.58 2.89
CA LEU A 138 -19.58 7.27 2.45
C LEU A 138 -18.23 7.37 1.73
N HIS A 139 -18.02 8.40 0.91
CA HIS A 139 -16.75 8.63 0.22
C HIS A 139 -15.58 8.79 1.21
N TYR A 140 -15.69 9.73 2.16
CA TYR A 140 -14.63 9.94 3.15
C TYR A 140 -14.58 8.84 4.21
N GLY A 141 -15.72 8.27 4.60
CA GLY A 141 -15.77 7.16 5.56
C GLY A 141 -15.07 5.91 5.06
N THR A 142 -15.32 5.51 3.81
CA THR A 142 -14.61 4.36 3.18
C THR A 142 -13.13 4.65 2.96
N TRP A 143 -12.77 5.89 2.62
CA TRP A 143 -11.37 6.34 2.58
C TRP A 143 -10.67 6.13 3.93
N ILE A 144 -11.27 6.62 5.03
CA ILE A 144 -10.69 6.46 6.39
C ILE A 144 -10.49 4.98 6.72
N ILE A 145 -11.53 4.16 6.54
CA ILE A 145 -11.48 2.73 6.86
C ILE A 145 -10.37 2.05 6.06
N TYR A 146 -10.32 2.29 4.75
CA TYR A 146 -9.35 1.67 3.86
C TYR A 146 -7.91 2.00 4.27
N TYR A 147 -7.58 3.28 4.41
CA TYR A 147 -6.19 3.68 4.69
C TYR A 147 -5.76 3.40 6.13
N LEU A 148 -6.69 3.37 7.09
CA LEU A 148 -6.37 2.88 8.44
C LEU A 148 -6.01 1.39 8.45
N ILE A 149 -6.71 0.56 7.68
CA ILE A 149 -6.36 -0.85 7.56
C ILE A 149 -4.96 -0.99 6.94
N ILE A 150 -4.66 -0.29 5.85
CA ILE A 150 -3.33 -0.36 5.22
C ILE A 150 -2.22 0.17 6.16
N ALA A 151 -2.44 1.29 6.83
CA ALA A 151 -1.51 1.83 7.82
C ALA A 151 -1.28 0.85 8.99
N SER A 152 -2.31 0.12 9.40
CA SER A 152 -2.20 -0.88 10.47
C SER A 152 -1.30 -2.06 10.09
N ILE A 153 -1.20 -2.41 8.81
CA ILE A 153 -0.28 -3.46 8.33
C ILE A 153 1.17 -3.04 8.59
N SER A 154 1.50 -1.78 8.24
CA SER A 154 2.83 -1.21 8.54
C SER A 154 3.09 -1.14 10.04
N PHE A 155 2.09 -0.71 10.82
CA PHE A 155 2.19 -0.66 12.28
C PHE A 155 2.53 -2.04 12.87
N ILE A 156 1.75 -3.07 12.52
CA ILE A 156 1.93 -4.43 13.02
C ILE A 156 3.27 -4.99 12.53
N GLY A 157 3.62 -4.81 11.26
CA GLY A 157 4.89 -5.28 10.71
C GLY A 157 6.11 -4.71 11.43
N ILE A 158 6.10 -3.42 11.76
CA ILE A 158 7.19 -2.80 12.54
C ILE A 158 7.20 -3.26 14.00
N LEU A 159 6.03 -3.47 14.61
CA LEU A 159 5.94 -4.01 15.98
C LEU A 159 6.51 -5.42 16.09
N VAL A 160 6.24 -6.26 15.08
CA VAL A 160 6.75 -7.63 15.00
C VAL A 160 8.27 -7.64 14.78
N GLY A 161 8.81 -6.63 14.10
CA GLY A 161 10.24 -6.43 13.89
C GLY A 161 10.80 -7.11 12.65
N SER A 162 12.00 -6.70 12.24
CA SER A 162 12.61 -7.10 10.97
C SER A 162 12.96 -8.59 10.90
N GLY A 163 13.39 -9.21 12.02
CA GLY A 163 13.77 -10.62 12.08
C GLY A 163 12.61 -11.57 11.78
N PRO A 164 11.49 -11.51 12.52
CA PRO A 164 10.34 -12.36 12.25
C PRO A 164 9.69 -12.06 10.89
N VAL A 165 9.64 -10.79 10.46
CA VAL A 165 9.17 -10.43 9.10
C VAL A 165 10.05 -11.06 8.03
N ASN A 166 11.38 -11.00 8.19
CA ASN A 166 12.33 -11.64 7.28
C ASN A 166 12.14 -13.16 7.22
N SER A 167 11.99 -13.80 8.38
CA SER A 167 11.73 -15.24 8.45
C SER A 167 10.41 -15.60 7.76
N PHE A 168 9.34 -14.86 8.04
CA PHE A 168 8.04 -15.07 7.41
C PHE A 168 8.14 -14.98 5.88
N VAL A 169 8.78 -13.92 5.37
CA VAL A 169 9.02 -13.71 3.94
C VAL A 169 9.77 -14.88 3.30
N HIS A 170 10.80 -15.42 3.96
CA HIS A 170 11.59 -16.54 3.42
C HIS A 170 10.83 -17.87 3.42
N HIS A 171 9.80 -18.01 4.26
CA HIS A 171 8.97 -19.22 4.31
C HIS A 171 7.79 -19.19 3.33
N ILE A 172 7.61 -18.11 2.57
CA ILE A 172 6.53 -18.02 1.59
C ILE A 172 6.85 -18.94 0.41
N PRO A 173 6.01 -19.95 0.11
CA PRO A 173 6.28 -20.86 -0.98
C PRO A 173 6.27 -20.11 -2.32
N GLN A 174 7.27 -20.37 -3.17
CA GLN A 174 7.33 -19.74 -4.50
C GLN A 174 6.06 -19.99 -5.32
N ASN A 175 5.47 -21.17 -5.19
CA ASN A 175 4.21 -21.53 -5.85
C ASN A 175 3.05 -20.61 -5.44
N LEU A 176 3.02 -20.14 -4.19
CA LEU A 176 2.02 -19.20 -3.72
C LEU A 176 2.23 -17.81 -4.35
N MET A 177 3.46 -17.31 -4.35
CA MET A 177 3.79 -16.03 -5.00
C MET A 177 3.50 -16.04 -6.51
N ASN A 178 3.81 -17.15 -7.18
CA ASN A 178 3.48 -17.35 -8.59
C ASN A 178 1.97 -17.38 -8.82
N GLY A 179 1.21 -18.08 -7.94
CA GLY A 179 -0.25 -18.12 -8.00
C GLY A 179 -0.91 -16.75 -7.79
N LEU A 180 -0.44 -15.98 -6.81
CA LEU A 180 -0.90 -14.60 -6.58
C LEU A 180 -0.62 -13.71 -7.78
N SER A 181 0.57 -13.83 -8.38
CA SER A 181 0.96 -13.05 -9.56
C SER A 181 0.10 -13.39 -10.78
N ALA A 182 -0.17 -14.69 -11.00
CA ALA A 182 -1.03 -15.15 -12.08
C ALA A 182 -2.48 -14.68 -11.90
N ALA A 183 -3.05 -14.83 -10.70
CA ALA A 183 -4.40 -14.35 -10.39
C ALA A 183 -4.51 -12.83 -10.53
N GLY A 184 -3.49 -12.09 -10.06
CA GLY A 184 -3.40 -10.65 -10.25
C GLY A 184 -3.39 -10.27 -11.72
N GLY A 185 -2.58 -10.93 -12.55
CA GLY A 185 -2.47 -10.66 -13.98
C GLY A 185 -3.77 -10.85 -14.79
N LEU A 186 -4.76 -11.57 -14.25
CA LEU A 186 -6.06 -11.79 -14.92
C LEU A 186 -7.08 -10.68 -14.67
N LEU A 187 -6.96 -9.90 -13.59
CA LEU A 187 -7.92 -8.85 -13.25
C LEU A 187 -8.05 -7.69 -14.27
N PRO A 188 -7.04 -7.31 -15.09
CA PRO A 188 -7.23 -6.29 -16.11
C PRO A 188 -8.25 -6.75 -17.16
N ALA A 189 -8.24 -8.05 -17.52
CA ALA A 189 -9.22 -8.62 -18.44
C ALA A 189 -10.64 -8.54 -17.87
N VAL A 190 -10.80 -8.78 -16.56
CA VAL A 190 -12.09 -8.59 -15.85
C VAL A 190 -12.52 -7.12 -15.91
N GLY A 191 -11.61 -6.18 -15.63
CA GLY A 191 -11.89 -4.74 -15.71
C GLY A 191 -12.35 -4.32 -17.11
N PHE A 192 -11.65 -4.75 -18.16
CA PHE A 192 -12.06 -4.51 -19.54
C PHE A 192 -13.44 -5.13 -19.85
N SER A 193 -13.72 -6.35 -19.37
CA SER A 193 -15.03 -6.97 -19.57
C SER A 193 -16.18 -6.19 -18.93
N MET A 194 -15.96 -5.58 -17.76
CA MET A 194 -16.97 -4.76 -17.08
C MET A 194 -17.24 -3.45 -17.84
N LEU A 195 -16.18 -2.80 -18.35
CA LEU A 195 -16.32 -1.60 -19.18
C LEU A 195 -17.10 -1.90 -20.47
N MET A 196 -16.80 -3.01 -21.14
CA MET A 196 -17.56 -3.43 -22.33
C MET A 196 -19.04 -3.67 -22.02
N LYS A 197 -19.36 -4.15 -20.81
CA LYS A 197 -20.74 -4.38 -20.35
C LYS A 197 -21.49 -3.11 -19.92
N LEU A 198 -20.78 -2.01 -19.65
CA LEU A 198 -21.39 -0.71 -19.30
C LEU A 198 -21.62 0.19 -20.53
N LEU A 199 -20.86 -0.04 -21.60
CA LEU A 199 -20.97 0.69 -22.87
C LEU A 199 -22.03 0.12 -23.83
N TRP A 200 -22.59 -1.04 -23.48
CA TRP A 200 -23.68 -1.73 -24.18
C TRP A 200 -24.86 -1.93 -23.23
#